data_AF-A0A369J8H4-F1
#
_entry.id   AF-A0A369J8H4-F1
#
_cell.length_a   1.000
_cell.length_b   1.000
_cell.length_c   1.000
_cell.angle_alpha   90.00
_cell.angle_beta   90.00
_cell.angle_gamma   90.00
#
_symmetry.space_group_name_H-M   'P 1'
#
loop_
_entity.id
_entity.type
_entity.pdbx_description
1 polymer ?
#
loop_
_entity_poly.entity_id
_entity_poly.type
_entity_poly.pdbx_seq_one_letter_code
_entity_poly.pdbx_strand_id
1 'polypeptide(L)'
;MTEDECEELDVAVQPVRVVLVKLRKLAYAIKNSTMLILPQWWSLLDQLKLRPRMMPRDVATRWNSTYDMLVFALDYKPMLNSLTDMRAMKLEKYDMQDNEWEIAAQL
;
A
#
# COMPACT_ATOMS: atom_id res chain seq x y z
N MET A 1 17.97 -27.01 -3.22
CA MET A 1 17.62 -25.79 -3.96
C MET A 1 18.68 -25.64 -5.03
N THR A 2 18.35 -26.07 -6.23
CA THR A 2 19.16 -25.81 -7.42
C THR A 2 19.05 -24.35 -7.81
N GLU A 3 19.97 -23.88 -8.63
CA GLU A 3 19.99 -22.49 -9.13
C GLU A 3 18.71 -22.19 -9.92
N ASP A 4 18.26 -23.15 -10.74
CA ASP A 4 17.01 -23.08 -11.51
C ASP A 4 15.77 -22.96 -10.60
N GLU A 5 15.70 -23.74 -9.51
CA GLU A 5 14.59 -23.66 -8.53
C GLU A 5 14.53 -22.29 -7.83
N CYS A 6 15.68 -21.64 -7.61
CA CYS A 6 15.74 -20.32 -6.99
C CYS A 6 15.25 -19.23 -7.95
N GLU A 7 15.61 -19.33 -9.23
CA GLU A 7 15.19 -18.38 -10.26
C GLU A 7 13.69 -18.46 -10.54
N GLU A 8 13.14 -19.68 -10.67
CA GLU A 8 11.71 -19.89 -10.83
C GLU A 8 10.91 -19.31 -9.65
N LEU A 9 11.40 -19.51 -8.43
CA LEU A 9 10.80 -18.94 -7.23
C LEU A 9 10.88 -17.41 -7.23
N ASP A 10 12.01 -16.84 -7.63
CA ASP A 10 12.17 -15.38 -7.64
C ASP A 10 11.18 -14.74 -8.61
N VAL A 11 11.00 -15.32 -9.80
CA VAL A 11 9.99 -14.92 -10.80
C VAL A 11 8.58 -15.02 -10.23
N ALA A 12 8.24 -16.13 -9.57
CA ALA A 12 6.92 -16.34 -8.98
C ALA A 12 6.59 -15.32 -7.87
N VAL A 13 7.59 -14.85 -7.13
CA VAL A 13 7.42 -13.93 -5.98
C VAL A 13 7.48 -12.45 -6.39
N GLN A 14 7.92 -12.12 -7.61
CA GLN A 14 7.96 -10.73 -8.09
C GLN A 14 6.65 -9.94 -7.89
N PRO A 15 5.45 -10.49 -8.22
CA PRO A 15 4.19 -9.77 -8.04
C PRO A 15 3.93 -9.38 -6.58
N VAL A 16 4.21 -10.30 -5.64
CA VAL A 16 4.08 -10.07 -4.19
C VAL A 16 5.01 -8.94 -3.74
N ARG A 17 6.28 -8.95 -4.20
CA ARG A 17 7.25 -7.91 -3.85
C ARG A 17 6.80 -6.54 -4.35
N VAL A 18 6.28 -6.46 -5.57
CA VAL A 18 5.78 -5.19 -6.15
C VAL A 18 4.65 -4.60 -5.31
N VAL A 19 3.65 -5.40 -4.96
CA VAL A 19 2.52 -4.98 -4.11
C VAL A 19 3.00 -4.43 -2.78
N LEU A 20 3.88 -5.17 -2.08
CA LEU A 20 4.43 -4.74 -0.80
C LEU A 20 5.24 -3.44 -0.92
N VAL A 21 6.04 -3.28 -1.98
CA VAL A 21 6.82 -2.06 -2.22
C VAL A 21 5.91 -0.86 -2.46
N LYS A 22 4.86 -1.01 -3.28
CA LYS A 22 3.88 0.06 -3.54
C LYS A 22 3.22 0.51 -2.24
N LEU A 23 2.69 -0.41 -1.44
CA LEU A 23 2.05 -0.11 -0.14
C LEU A 23 3.00 0.60 0.83
N ARG A 24 4.24 0.10 0.98
CA ARG A 24 5.26 0.72 1.83
C ARG A 24 5.57 2.16 1.41
N LYS A 25 5.73 2.38 0.10
CA LYS A 25 6.04 3.70 -0.46
C LYS A 25 4.86 4.65 -0.33
N LEU A 26 3.64 4.15 -0.48
CA LEU A 26 2.41 4.92 -0.28
C LEU A 26 2.29 5.37 1.18
N ALA A 27 2.42 4.45 2.15
CA ALA A 27 2.41 4.77 3.58
C ALA A 27 3.48 5.82 3.93
N TYR A 28 4.68 5.69 3.36
CA TYR A 28 5.74 6.67 3.53
C TYR A 28 5.39 8.04 2.92
N ALA A 29 4.83 8.08 1.71
CA ALA A 29 4.47 9.33 1.04
C ALA A 29 3.38 10.10 1.81
N ILE A 30 2.34 9.40 2.27
CA ILE A 30 1.24 9.99 3.03
C ILE A 30 1.76 10.59 4.34
N LYS A 31 2.61 9.84 5.07
CA LYS A 31 3.10 10.28 6.38
C LYS A 31 4.07 11.47 6.29
N ASN A 32 4.87 11.55 5.23
CA ASN A 32 5.91 12.58 5.12
C ASN A 32 5.48 13.82 4.32
N SER A 33 4.38 13.75 3.55
CA SER A 33 3.86 14.91 2.81
C SER A 33 2.78 15.62 3.64
N THR A 34 3.25 16.38 4.63
CA THR A 34 2.39 17.03 5.63
C THR A 34 1.54 18.17 5.06
N MET A 35 1.95 18.78 3.95
CA MET A 35 1.29 19.96 3.39
C MET A 35 0.28 19.66 2.28
N LEU A 36 0.44 18.56 1.55
CA LEU A 36 -0.37 18.25 0.37
C LEU A 36 -1.18 16.96 0.54
N ILE A 37 -0.49 15.84 0.79
CA ILE A 37 -1.15 14.53 0.84
C ILE A 37 -1.87 14.33 2.17
N LEU A 38 -1.27 14.73 3.28
CA LEU A 38 -1.85 14.51 4.61
C LEU A 38 -3.19 15.26 4.83
N PRO A 39 -3.37 16.53 4.43
CA PRO A 39 -4.67 17.17 4.50
C PRO A 39 -5.71 16.49 3.59
N GLN A 40 -5.30 16.10 2.38
CA GLN A 40 -6.17 15.41 1.44
C GLN A 40 -6.61 14.03 1.97
N TRP A 41 -5.70 13.31 2.62
CA TRP A 41 -5.97 12.05 3.30
C TRP A 41 -7.11 12.18 4.31
N TRP A 42 -7.03 13.16 5.21
CA TRP A 42 -8.08 13.38 6.21
C TRP A 42 -9.41 13.80 5.59
N SER A 43 -9.36 14.65 4.56
CA SER A 43 -10.56 15.06 3.80
C SER A 43 -11.25 13.86 3.15
N LEU A 44 -10.51 12.98 2.48
CA LEU A 44 -11.04 11.78 1.85
C LEU A 44 -11.62 10.80 2.87
N LEU A 45 -10.97 10.64 4.03
CA LEU A 45 -11.49 9.80 5.11
C LEU A 45 -12.86 10.29 5.61
N ASP A 46 -13.03 11.61 5.76
CA ASP A 46 -14.33 12.18 6.16
C ASP A 46 -15.39 12.06 5.05
N GLN A 47 -15.01 12.27 3.78
CA GLN A 47 -15.90 12.12 2.64
C GLN A 47 -16.43 10.68 2.52
N LEU A 48 -15.56 9.69 2.72
CA LEU A 48 -15.90 8.26 2.66
C LEU A 48 -16.47 7.72 3.98
N LYS A 49 -16.63 8.58 4.99
CA LYS A 49 -17.13 8.23 6.34
C LYS A 49 -16.36 7.08 6.98
N LEU A 50 -15.07 6.99 6.67
CA LEU A 50 -14.15 6.02 7.25
C LEU A 50 -13.60 6.57 8.58
N ARG A 51 -13.28 5.65 9.50
CA ARG A 51 -12.69 6.04 10.79
C ARG A 51 -11.37 6.80 10.54
N PRO A 52 -11.16 7.99 11.15
CA PRO A 52 -9.93 8.74 11.01
C PRO A 52 -8.77 7.95 11.64
N ARG A 53 -7.96 7.32 10.79
CA ARG A 53 -6.82 6.51 11.19
C ARG A 53 -5.69 6.70 10.19
N MET A 54 -4.45 6.72 10.70
CA MET A 54 -3.27 6.80 9.84
C MET A 54 -2.87 5.40 9.33
N MET A 55 -2.44 5.30 8.08
CA MET A 55 -1.87 4.06 7.54
C MET A 55 -0.62 3.65 8.34
N PRO A 56 -0.58 2.40 8.86
CA PRO A 56 0.62 1.85 9.46
C PRO A 56 1.76 1.79 8.43
N ARG A 57 2.98 2.05 8.89
CA ARG A 57 4.19 1.82 8.08
C ARG A 57 4.76 0.47 8.46
N ASP A 58 5.21 -0.28 7.48
CA ASP A 58 6.06 -1.44 7.72
C ASP A 58 7.41 -1.01 8.33
N VAL A 59 7.82 -1.69 9.40
CA VAL A 59 8.99 -1.39 10.23
C VAL A 59 9.75 -2.69 10.51
N ALA A 60 11.01 -2.75 10.08
CA ALA A 60 11.85 -3.94 10.19
C ALA A 60 11.98 -4.51 11.63
N THR A 61 11.90 -3.66 12.65
CA THR A 61 12.02 -4.07 14.06
C THR A 61 10.69 -4.57 14.66
N ARG A 62 9.59 -4.55 13.93
CA ARG A 62 8.26 -4.98 14.39
C ARG A 62 7.74 -6.12 13.53
N TRP A 63 7.67 -7.31 14.13
CA TRP A 63 7.38 -8.57 13.41
C TRP A 63 6.05 -8.59 12.66
N ASN A 64 5.03 -7.86 13.13
CA ASN A 64 3.70 -7.86 12.53
C ASN A 64 3.40 -6.63 11.67
N SER A 65 4.38 -5.74 11.45
CA SER A 65 4.08 -4.45 10.82
C SER A 65 3.73 -4.53 9.33
N THR A 66 4.26 -5.53 8.60
CA THR A 66 3.81 -5.84 7.23
C THR A 66 2.34 -6.26 7.21
N TYR A 67 1.96 -7.16 8.12
CA TYR A 67 0.59 -7.66 8.23
C TYR A 67 -0.38 -6.54 8.62
N ASP A 68 -0.03 -5.73 9.64
CA ASP A 68 -0.84 -4.59 10.06
C ASP A 68 -1.06 -3.57 8.93
N MET A 69 -0.04 -3.35 8.09
CA MET A 69 -0.12 -2.49 6.91
C MET A 69 -1.04 -3.09 5.84
N LEU A 70 -0.96 -4.39 5.58
CA LEU A 70 -1.80 -5.10 4.60
C LEU A 70 -3.27 -5.07 4.99
N VAL A 71 -3.60 -5.48 6.22
CA VAL A 71 -4.97 -5.46 6.74
C VAL A 71 -5.56 -4.06 6.65
N PHE A 72 -4.79 -3.05 7.07
CA PHE A 72 -5.24 -1.66 6.95
C PHE A 72 -5.45 -1.25 5.49
N ALA A 73 -4.56 -1.64 4.58
CA ALA A 73 -4.67 -1.28 3.17
C ALA A 73 -5.93 -1.88 2.52
N LEU A 74 -6.27 -3.12 2.86
CA LEU A 74 -7.49 -3.79 2.39
C LEU A 74 -8.75 -3.09 2.94
N ASP A 75 -8.78 -2.79 4.24
CA ASP A 75 -9.90 -2.09 4.88
C ASP A 75 -10.14 -0.69 4.29
N TYR A 76 -9.07 0.00 3.87
CA TYR A 76 -9.11 1.36 3.35
C TYR A 76 -8.90 1.43 1.82
N LYS A 77 -9.05 0.31 1.09
CA LYS A 77 -8.87 0.22 -0.37
C LYS A 77 -9.59 1.35 -1.14
N PRO A 78 -10.87 1.65 -0.92
CA PRO A 78 -11.58 2.69 -1.68
C PRO A 78 -10.94 4.07 -1.55
N MET A 79 -10.43 4.38 -0.36
CA MET A 79 -9.76 5.66 -0.11
C MET A 79 -8.36 5.70 -0.73
N LEU A 80 -7.61 4.60 -0.63
CA LEU A 80 -6.29 4.51 -1.24
C LEU A 80 -6.36 4.67 -2.76
N ASN A 81 -7.32 4.02 -3.42
CA ASN A 81 -7.58 4.18 -4.86
C ASN A 81 -7.95 5.65 -5.19
N SER A 82 -8.87 6.24 -4.43
CA SER A 82 -9.25 7.65 -4.62
C SER A 82 -8.06 8.61 -4.49
N LEU A 83 -7.11 8.30 -3.60
CA LEU A 83 -5.92 9.12 -3.39
C LEU A 83 -4.87 8.93 -4.50
N THR A 84 -4.69 7.71 -5.01
CA THR A 84 -3.75 7.42 -6.11
C THR A 84 -4.24 7.94 -7.46
N ASP A 85 -5.56 7.95 -7.67
CA ASP A 85 -6.23 8.50 -8.87
C ASP A 85 -6.07 10.02 -8.99
N MET A 86 -5.87 10.72 -7.87
CA MET A 86 -5.66 12.16 -7.88
C MET A 86 -4.28 12.53 -8.45
N ARG A 87 -4.24 12.93 -9.72
CA ARG A 87 -3.02 13.43 -10.40
C ARG A 87 -2.28 14.52 -9.61
N ALA A 88 -3.01 15.38 -8.90
CA ALA A 88 -2.44 16.43 -8.06
C ALA A 88 -1.49 15.89 -6.96
N MET A 89 -1.72 14.65 -6.50
CA MET A 89 -0.94 14.01 -5.45
C MET A 89 0.34 13.35 -5.97
N LYS A 90 0.48 13.15 -7.29
CA LYS A 90 1.63 12.46 -7.92
C LYS A 90 1.91 11.06 -7.36
N LEU A 91 0.84 10.34 -6.97
CA LEU A 91 0.89 8.99 -6.39
C LEU A 91 0.53 7.88 -7.40
N GLU A 92 0.27 8.24 -8.65
CA GLU A 92 -0.14 7.37 -9.77
C GLU A 92 0.76 6.12 -9.92
N LYS A 93 2.06 6.27 -9.70
CA LYS A 93 3.04 5.16 -9.75
C LYS A 93 2.83 4.07 -8.68
N TYR A 94 2.05 4.36 -7.64
CA TYR A 94 1.71 3.42 -6.58
C TYR A 94 0.26 2.95 -6.69
N ASP A 95 -0.43 3.31 -7.78
CA ASP A 95 -1.75 2.79 -8.06
C ASP A 95 -1.70 1.26 -8.18
N MET A 96 -2.73 0.62 -7.64
CA MET A 96 -2.83 -0.83 -7.58
C MET A 96 -4.03 -1.33 -8.37
N GLN A 97 -3.74 -2.22 -9.30
CA GLN A 97 -4.73 -2.88 -10.13
C GLN A 97 -5.48 -3.96 -9.33
N ASP A 98 -6.63 -4.43 -9.82
CA ASP A 98 -7.45 -5.39 -9.09
C ASP A 98 -6.72 -6.72 -8.81
N ASN A 99 -5.89 -7.20 -9.73
CA ASN A 99 -5.04 -8.37 -9.51
C ASN A 99 -4.00 -8.15 -8.39
N GLU A 100 -3.44 -6.95 -8.26
CA GLU A 100 -2.52 -6.61 -7.17
C GLU A 100 -3.25 -6.58 -5.81
N TRP A 101 -4.50 -6.12 -5.80
CA TRP A 101 -5.34 -6.20 -4.60
C TRP A 101 -5.73 -7.63 -4.23
N GLU A 102 -5.98 -8.50 -5.20
CA GLU A 102 -6.21 -9.93 -4.96
C GLU A 102 -4.97 -10.60 -4.35
N ILE A 103 -3.79 -10.29 -4.87
CA ILE A 103 -2.53 -10.76 -4.29
C ILE A 103 -2.40 -10.26 -2.85
N ALA A 104 -2.67 -8.97 -2.60
CA ALA A 104 -2.61 -8.39 -1.25
C ALA A 104 -3.54 -9.09 -0.25
N ALA A 105 -4.69 -9.60 -0.71
CA ALA A 105 -5.67 -10.31 0.12
C ALA A 105 -5.27 -11.76 0.44
N GLN A 106 -4.32 -12.34 -0.30
CA GLN A 106 -3.83 -13.72 -0.12
C GLN A 106 -2.57 -13.80 0.78
N LEU A 107 -2.00 -12.65 1.17
CA LEU A 107 -0.81 -12.53 2.02
C LEU A 107 -1.18 -12.42 3.50
#